data_AF-A3MWI1-F1
#
_entry.id   AF-A3MWI1-F1
#
_cell.length_a   1.000
_cell.length_b   1.000
_cell.length_c   1.000
_cell.angle_alpha   90.00
_cell.angle_beta   90.00
_cell.angle_gamma   90.00
#
_symmetry.space_group_name_H-M   'P 1'
#
loop_
_entity.id
_entity.type
_entity.pdbx_description
1 polymer ?
#
loop_
_entity_poly.entity_id
_entity_poly.type
_entity_poly.pdbx_seq_one_letter_code
_entity_poly.pdbx_strand_id
1 'polypeptide(L)'
;MYGKQHVFWLIYGTEVDLPAILAKLVGLGYEVAKSGYREGVAYFDPLPGGYAAVRRYEEGDVYILANLQRGAVGVVTEDFLLLKRGLADLSRALIELKMGEPPRAELHISFGIHGRLREGGEVKVGDTEFRKSGVYLTAGTPFNGDGVFVSISPLGVERLLFYLIVSGSWAFVRSRLNNIYDIISQLLKELVT
;
A
#
# COMPACT_ATOMS: atom_id res chain seq x y z
N MET A 1 13.03 1.78 -13.55
CA MET A 1 11.76 2.07 -12.84
C MET A 1 11.79 3.51 -12.39
N TYR A 2 10.67 4.23 -12.46
CA TYR A 2 10.55 5.62 -11.99
C TYR A 2 9.23 5.79 -11.21
N GLY A 3 9.13 6.82 -10.35
CA GLY A 3 7.91 7.11 -9.58
C GLY A 3 7.42 5.91 -8.77
N LYS A 4 8.28 5.38 -7.88
CA LYS A 4 7.95 4.22 -7.05
C LYS A 4 7.18 4.66 -5.82
N GLN A 5 6.09 3.98 -5.51
CA GLN A 5 5.37 4.17 -4.26
C GLN A 5 4.96 2.82 -3.70
N HIS A 6 5.24 2.63 -2.41
CA HIS A 6 4.79 1.48 -1.65
C HIS A 6 3.93 1.98 -0.51
N VAL A 7 2.72 1.42 -0.36
CA VAL A 7 1.81 1.73 0.73
C VAL A 7 1.40 0.44 1.41
N PHE A 8 1.45 0.39 2.74
CA PHE A 8 0.92 -0.71 3.53
C PHE A 8 -0.13 -0.19 4.50
N TRP A 9 -1.37 -0.64 4.38
CA TRP A 9 -2.48 -0.30 5.26
C TRP A 9 -2.74 -1.42 6.28
N LEU A 10 -2.95 -1.02 7.53
CA LEU A 10 -3.50 -1.82 8.62
C LEU A 10 -4.93 -1.31 8.85
N ILE A 11 -5.93 -2.15 8.61
CA ILE A 11 -7.34 -1.76 8.56
C ILE A 11 -8.10 -2.49 9.67
N TYR A 12 -8.53 -1.73 10.68
CA TYR A 12 -9.32 -2.25 11.80
C TYR A 12 -10.83 -2.25 11.51
N GLY A 13 -11.31 -1.36 10.63
CA GLY A 13 -12.74 -1.21 10.33
C GLY A 13 -13.55 -0.63 11.50
N THR A 14 -12.91 -0.37 12.63
CA THR A 14 -13.44 0.29 13.82
C THR A 14 -12.59 1.51 14.14
N GLU A 15 -13.02 2.33 15.10
CA GLU A 15 -12.23 3.48 15.54
C GLU A 15 -10.82 3.06 15.98
N VAL A 16 -9.82 3.81 15.53
CA VAL A 16 -8.40 3.64 15.86
C VAL A 16 -7.99 4.84 16.70
N ASP A 17 -7.32 4.56 17.82
CA ASP A 17 -6.74 5.59 18.69
C ASP A 17 -5.48 6.19 18.04
N LEU A 18 -5.72 7.03 17.03
CA LEU A 18 -4.65 7.71 16.30
C LEU A 18 -3.79 8.59 17.23
N PRO A 19 -4.36 9.40 18.16
CA PRO A 19 -3.53 10.18 19.09
C PRO A 19 -2.56 9.32 19.91
N ALA A 20 -2.99 8.17 20.44
CA ALA A 20 -2.10 7.29 21.18
C ALA A 20 -1.04 6.64 20.28
N ILE A 21 -1.40 6.24 19.05
CA ILE A 21 -0.44 5.70 18.07
C ILE A 21 0.65 6.75 17.77
N LEU A 22 0.25 7.98 17.47
CA LEU A 22 1.19 9.07 17.19
C LEU A 22 2.10 9.35 18.39
N ALA A 23 1.56 9.36 19.61
CA ALA A 23 2.37 9.53 20.82
C ALA A 23 3.45 8.44 20.97
N LYS A 24 3.16 7.19 20.59
CA LYS A 24 4.15 6.10 20.55
C LYS A 24 5.21 6.31 19.48
N LEU A 25 4.81 6.77 18.30
CA LEU A 25 5.73 7.01 17.19
C LEU A 25 6.72 8.15 17.48
N VAL A 26 6.35 9.15 18.28
CA VAL A 26 7.30 10.18 18.77
C VAL A 26 8.50 9.54 19.47
N GLY A 27 8.25 8.53 20.33
CA GLY A 27 9.31 7.78 21.01
C GLY A 27 10.21 6.96 20.08
N LEU A 28 9.78 6.74 18.84
CA LEU A 28 10.55 6.08 17.77
C LEU A 28 11.24 7.11 16.84
N GLY A 29 11.16 8.41 17.14
CA GLY A 29 11.81 9.46 16.37
C GLY A 29 10.99 9.97 15.18
N TYR A 30 9.67 9.77 15.19
CA TYR A 30 8.79 10.39 14.21
C TYR A 30 8.43 11.82 14.60
N GLU A 31 8.43 12.71 13.62
CA GLU A 31 7.68 13.96 13.67
C GLU A 31 6.21 13.65 13.41
N VAL A 32 5.30 14.11 14.27
CA VAL A 32 3.88 13.74 14.20
C VAL A 32 2.97 14.97 14.03
N ALA A 33 1.87 14.75 13.33
CA ALA A 33 0.76 15.69 13.22
C ALA A 33 0.18 16.00 14.61
N LYS A 34 -0.41 17.19 14.75
CA LYS A 34 -1.20 17.51 15.94
C LYS A 34 -2.46 16.66 15.92
N SER A 35 -2.76 15.97 17.01
CA SER A 35 -3.93 15.10 17.12
C SER A 35 -4.58 15.20 18.49
N GLY A 36 -5.84 14.80 18.58
CA GLY A 36 -6.56 14.69 19.85
C GLY A 36 -7.97 14.17 19.66
N TYR A 37 -8.84 14.50 20.60
CA TYR A 37 -10.26 14.16 20.54
C TYR A 37 -11.12 15.42 20.56
N ARG A 38 -12.21 15.40 19.79
CA ARG A 38 -13.30 16.37 19.86
C ARG A 38 -14.59 15.58 19.97
N GLU A 39 -15.34 15.81 21.05
CA GLU A 39 -16.63 15.14 21.29
C GLU A 39 -16.53 13.60 21.25
N GLY A 40 -15.41 13.05 21.73
CA GLY A 40 -15.15 11.61 21.73
C GLY A 40 -14.62 11.05 20.40
N VAL A 41 -14.55 11.86 19.34
CA VAL A 41 -14.05 11.44 18.02
C VAL A 41 -12.60 11.88 17.85
N ALA A 42 -11.74 10.97 17.41
CA ALA A 42 -10.35 11.29 17.08
C ALA A 42 -10.27 12.29 15.91
N TYR A 43 -9.34 13.24 15.98
CA TYR A 43 -8.99 14.14 14.88
C TYR A 43 -7.48 14.33 14.79
N PHE A 44 -7.02 14.77 13.63
CA PHE A 44 -5.65 15.24 13.44
C PHE A 44 -5.58 16.38 12.42
N ASP A 45 -4.65 17.30 12.66
CA ASP A 45 -4.25 18.35 11.73
C ASP A 45 -3.00 17.85 10.99
N PRO A 46 -3.11 17.37 9.73
CA PRO A 46 -2.02 16.69 9.03
C PRO A 46 -0.77 17.56 8.88
N LEU A 47 0.39 16.91 8.84
CA LEU A 47 1.64 17.55 8.42
C LEU A 47 1.55 18.03 6.97
N PRO A 48 2.41 18.96 6.53
CA PRO A 48 2.54 19.30 5.12
C PRO A 48 2.69 18.04 4.26
N GLY A 49 1.85 17.89 3.24
CA GLY A 49 1.77 16.68 2.41
C GLY A 49 0.65 15.70 2.80
N GLY A 50 -0.11 15.97 3.87
CA GLY A 50 -1.30 15.19 4.24
C GLY A 50 -1.03 13.98 5.13
N TYR A 51 0.19 13.85 5.66
CA TYR A 51 0.62 12.70 6.46
C TYR A 51 0.33 12.93 7.96
N ALA A 52 0.10 11.84 8.70
CA ALA A 52 -0.07 11.86 10.15
C ALA A 52 1.27 11.85 10.89
N ALA A 53 2.32 11.28 10.29
CA ALA A 53 3.69 11.36 10.82
C ALA A 53 4.72 11.20 9.71
N VAL A 54 5.96 11.60 9.97
CA VAL A 54 7.11 11.37 9.10
C VAL A 54 8.35 11.02 9.93
N ARG A 55 9.16 10.10 9.43
CA ARG A 55 10.50 9.83 9.90
C ARG A 55 11.46 9.84 8.73
N ARG A 56 12.52 10.63 8.85
CA ARG A 56 13.53 10.81 7.82
C ARG A 56 14.72 9.92 8.12
N TYR A 57 15.09 9.08 7.17
CA TYR A 57 16.28 8.23 7.21
C TYR A 57 17.29 8.71 6.16
N GLU A 58 18.52 8.20 6.23
CA GLU A 58 19.55 8.53 5.23
C GLU A 58 19.15 8.04 3.83
N GLU A 59 18.45 6.91 3.76
CA GLU A 59 18.03 6.25 2.53
C GLU A 59 16.70 6.80 1.98
N GLY A 60 16.01 7.65 2.73
CA GLY A 60 14.73 8.24 2.35
C GLY A 60 13.75 8.37 3.51
N ASP A 61 12.52 8.79 3.18
CA ASP A 61 11.51 9.11 4.18
C ASP A 61 10.46 8.01 4.31
N VAL A 62 9.98 7.83 5.54
CA VAL A 62 8.82 7.00 5.87
C VAL A 62 7.73 7.89 6.40
N TYR A 63 6.57 7.84 5.75
CA TYR A 63 5.40 8.60 6.15
C TYR A 63 4.31 7.68 6.70
N ILE A 64 3.56 8.16 7.69
CA ILE A 64 2.40 7.48 8.24
C ILE A 64 1.14 8.17 7.70
N LEU A 65 0.23 7.37 7.17
CA LEU A 65 -1.09 7.78 6.73
C LEU A 65 -2.12 7.38 7.77
N ALA A 66 -3.19 8.17 7.89
CA ALA A 66 -4.34 7.84 8.69
C ALA A 66 -5.62 8.02 7.88
N ASN A 67 -6.51 7.04 7.96
CA ASN A 67 -7.86 7.12 7.44
C ASN A 67 -8.82 6.73 8.56
N LEU A 68 -9.29 7.74 9.30
CA LEU A 68 -10.16 7.56 10.47
C LEU A 68 -11.52 6.97 10.09
N GLN A 69 -12.04 7.27 8.90
CA GLN A 69 -13.31 6.70 8.41
C GLN A 69 -13.23 5.19 8.17
N ARG A 70 -12.07 4.70 7.69
CA ARG A 70 -11.81 3.27 7.52
C ARG A 70 -11.30 2.60 8.80
N GLY A 71 -11.02 3.35 9.86
CA GLY A 71 -10.31 2.81 11.01
C GLY A 71 -8.94 2.25 10.63
N ALA A 72 -8.18 3.00 9.83
CA ALA A 72 -6.96 2.50 9.22
C ALA A 72 -5.77 3.44 9.42
N VAL A 73 -4.61 2.83 9.62
CA VAL A 73 -3.30 3.50 9.65
C VAL A 73 -2.39 2.79 8.66
N GLY A 74 -1.54 3.55 7.97
CA GLY A 74 -0.69 2.99 6.93
C GLY A 74 0.69 3.60 6.89
N VAL A 75 1.61 2.90 6.23
CA VAL A 75 2.98 3.34 5.99
C VAL A 75 3.14 3.57 4.50
N VAL A 76 3.72 4.71 4.10
CA VAL A 76 4.05 5.00 2.69
C VAL A 76 5.49 5.47 2.55
N THR A 77 6.16 4.98 1.51
CA THR A 77 7.53 5.37 1.15
C THR A 77 7.85 4.92 -0.28
N GLU A 78 8.92 5.45 -0.85
CA GLU A 78 9.41 5.09 -2.19
C GLU A 78 10.33 3.86 -2.16
N ASP A 79 10.82 3.46 -0.98
CA ASP A 79 11.73 2.33 -0.79
C ASP A 79 11.08 1.19 0.02
N PHE A 80 11.20 -0.05 -0.48
CA PHE A 80 10.51 -1.18 0.13
C PHE A 80 11.19 -1.71 1.40
N LEU A 81 12.50 -1.51 1.56
CA LEU A 81 13.17 -1.82 2.82
C LEU A 81 12.72 -0.82 3.89
N LEU A 82 12.62 0.46 3.55
CA LEU A 82 12.05 1.48 4.42
C LEU A 82 10.57 1.19 4.72
N LEU A 83 9.80 0.63 3.78
CA LEU A 83 8.42 0.23 4.04
C LEU A 83 8.37 -0.82 5.15
N LYS A 84 9.22 -1.85 5.08
CA LYS A 84 9.30 -2.90 6.11
C LYS A 84 9.73 -2.31 7.45
N ARG A 85 10.68 -1.38 7.45
CA ARG A 85 11.13 -0.69 8.67
C ARG A 85 10.02 0.14 9.31
N GLY A 86 9.34 0.96 8.51
CA GLY A 86 8.19 1.73 8.97
C GLY A 86 7.04 0.87 9.47
N LEU A 87 6.77 -0.25 8.81
CA LEU A 87 5.76 -1.21 9.25
C LEU A 87 6.14 -1.85 10.58
N ALA A 88 7.42 -2.14 10.81
CA ALA A 88 7.92 -2.64 12.09
C ALA A 88 7.76 -1.60 13.21
N ASP A 89 8.10 -0.34 12.95
CA ASP A 89 7.91 0.76 13.91
C ASP A 89 6.42 0.95 14.25
N LEU A 90 5.54 0.98 13.24
CA LEU A 90 4.11 1.11 13.45
C LEU A 90 3.53 -0.11 14.19
N SER A 91 3.96 -1.32 13.83
CA SER A 91 3.53 -2.55 14.51
C SER A 91 3.98 -2.56 15.97
N ARG A 92 5.18 -2.09 16.27
CA ARG A 92 5.66 -1.91 17.65
C ARG A 92 4.76 -0.94 18.43
N ALA A 93 4.43 0.21 17.85
CA ALA A 93 3.52 1.18 18.48
C ALA A 93 2.16 0.55 18.81
N LEU A 94 1.57 -0.20 17.87
CA LEU A 94 0.29 -0.90 18.05
C LEU A 94 0.36 -1.98 19.13
N ILE A 95 1.43 -2.78 19.16
CA ILE A 95 1.65 -3.81 20.18
C ILE A 95 1.76 -3.18 21.57
N GLU A 96 2.50 -2.07 21.71
CA GLU A 96 2.62 -1.36 22.99
C GLU A 96 1.29 -0.77 23.48
N LEU A 97 0.37 -0.46 22.56
CA LEU A 97 -1.00 -0.06 22.85
C LEU A 97 -1.94 -1.25 23.07
N LYS A 98 -1.43 -2.48 23.03
CA LYS A 98 -2.20 -3.73 23.11
C LYS A 98 -3.30 -3.83 22.05
N MET A 99 -3.09 -3.18 20.91
CA MET A 99 -3.97 -3.35 19.76
C MET A 99 -3.70 -4.72 19.13
N GLY A 100 -4.76 -5.47 18.87
CA GLY A 100 -4.65 -6.76 18.18
C GLY A 100 -4.14 -6.60 16.74
N GLU A 101 -3.86 -7.73 16.09
CA GLU A 101 -3.62 -7.74 14.65
C GLU A 101 -4.86 -7.21 13.92
N PRO A 102 -4.67 -6.39 12.87
CA PRO A 102 -5.82 -5.89 12.14
C PRO A 102 -6.53 -7.03 11.40
N PRO A 103 -7.88 -7.04 11.35
CA PRO A 103 -8.64 -8.01 10.58
C PRO A 103 -8.30 -7.97 9.09
N ARG A 104 -7.91 -6.80 8.56
CA ARG A 104 -7.47 -6.63 7.18
C ARG A 104 -6.19 -5.82 7.02
N ALA A 105 -5.49 -6.12 5.94
CA ALA A 105 -4.36 -5.34 5.48
C ALA A 105 -4.40 -5.19 3.95
N GLU A 106 -3.71 -4.16 3.45
CA GLU A 106 -3.54 -3.94 2.02
C GLU A 106 -2.10 -3.47 1.73
N LEU A 107 -1.40 -4.15 0.83
CA LEU A 107 -0.10 -3.72 0.29
C LEU A 107 -0.32 -3.23 -1.13
N HIS A 108 0.04 -1.98 -1.39
CA HIS A 108 -0.01 -1.35 -2.69
C HIS A 108 1.41 -1.07 -3.16
N ILE A 109 1.70 -1.42 -4.41
CA ILE A 109 2.98 -1.13 -5.05
C ILE A 109 2.68 -0.54 -6.42
N SER A 110 3.18 0.66 -6.69
CA SER A 110 3.11 1.29 -8.00
C SER A 110 4.49 1.75 -8.45
N PHE A 111 4.75 1.65 -9.76
CA PHE A 111 5.93 2.23 -10.38
C PHE A 111 5.78 2.29 -11.91
N GLY A 112 6.48 3.25 -12.51
CA GLY A 112 6.66 3.32 -13.96
C GLY A 112 7.78 2.41 -14.45
N ILE A 113 7.58 1.77 -15.59
CA ILE A 113 8.58 1.00 -16.33
C ILE A 113 8.66 1.45 -17.79
N HIS A 114 9.85 1.29 -18.37
CA HIS A 114 10.03 1.40 -19.81
C HIS A 114 9.86 0.02 -20.44
N GLY A 115 9.18 -0.02 -21.59
CA GLY A 115 8.90 -1.25 -22.31
C GLY A 115 7.54 -1.22 -22.97
N ARG A 116 7.20 -2.31 -23.66
CA ARG A 116 5.91 -2.50 -24.33
C ARG A 116 5.25 -3.75 -23.79
N LEU A 117 3.92 -3.73 -23.72
CA LEU A 117 3.16 -4.95 -23.43
C LEU A 117 3.35 -5.91 -24.61
N ARG A 118 3.62 -7.18 -24.33
CA ARG A 118 3.65 -8.22 -25.37
C ARG A 118 2.30 -8.30 -26.07
N GLU A 119 2.31 -8.32 -27.40
CA GLU A 119 1.09 -8.41 -28.22
C GLU A 119 0.41 -9.78 -28.05
N GLY A 120 -0.92 -9.78 -27.86
CA GLY A 120 -1.74 -11.00 -27.81
C GLY A 120 -3.01 -10.90 -26.96
N GLY A 121 -4.17 -10.80 -27.62
CA GLY A 121 -5.50 -11.17 -27.11
C GLY A 121 -6.59 -10.12 -27.29
N GLU A 122 -7.41 -10.25 -28.33
CA GLU A 122 -8.79 -9.72 -28.31
C GLU A 122 -9.64 -10.69 -27.50
N VAL A 123 -10.43 -10.18 -26.55
CA VAL A 123 -11.39 -10.98 -25.80
C VAL A 123 -12.78 -10.51 -26.19
N LYS A 124 -13.58 -11.43 -26.74
CA LYS A 124 -14.98 -11.17 -27.07
C LYS A 124 -15.87 -11.72 -25.96
N VAL A 125 -16.66 -10.85 -25.34
CA VAL A 125 -17.68 -11.23 -24.34
C VAL A 125 -19.03 -10.76 -24.88
N GLY A 126 -19.86 -11.71 -25.34
CA GLY A 126 -21.09 -11.40 -26.09
C GLY A 126 -20.77 -10.71 -27.43
N ASP A 127 -21.45 -9.61 -27.73
CA ASP A 127 -21.23 -8.83 -28.95
C ASP A 127 -20.16 -7.72 -28.81
N THR A 128 -19.48 -7.67 -27.66
CA THR A 128 -18.48 -6.62 -27.39
C THR A 128 -17.07 -7.14 -27.60
N GLU A 129 -16.35 -6.52 -28.54
CA GLU A 129 -14.92 -6.71 -28.73
C GLU A 129 -14.13 -5.80 -27.79
N PHE A 130 -13.33 -6.40 -26.91
CA PHE A 130 -12.41 -5.67 -26.06
C PHE A 130 -11.02 -5.69 -26.71
N ARG A 131 -10.56 -4.51 -27.16
CA ARG A 131 -9.14 -4.30 -27.48
C ARG A 131 -8.35 -4.25 -26.17
N LYS A 132 -7.28 -5.03 -26.08
CA LYS A 132 -6.39 -5.11 -24.91
C LYS A 132 -5.56 -3.83 -24.76
N SER A 133 -6.16 -2.76 -24.24
CA SER A 133 -5.39 -1.61 -23.72
C SER A 133 -5.20 -1.78 -22.22
N GLY A 134 -3.99 -2.16 -21.82
CA GLY A 134 -3.66 -2.53 -20.45
C GLY A 134 -3.96 -4.00 -20.12
N VAL A 135 -3.26 -4.54 -19.13
CA VAL A 135 -3.41 -5.90 -18.64
C VAL A 135 -3.91 -5.84 -17.20
N TYR A 136 -5.04 -6.51 -16.92
CA TYR A 136 -5.54 -6.71 -15.57
C TYR A 136 -5.43 -8.19 -15.22
N LEU A 137 -4.80 -8.50 -14.09
CA LEU A 137 -4.68 -9.85 -13.57
C LEU A 137 -5.21 -9.86 -12.15
N THR A 138 -6.09 -10.81 -11.86
CA THR A 138 -6.68 -10.99 -10.53
C THR A 138 -6.47 -12.43 -10.09
N ALA A 139 -6.00 -12.61 -8.87
CA ALA A 139 -5.94 -13.90 -8.19
C ALA A 139 -6.70 -13.79 -6.85
N GLY A 140 -7.61 -14.73 -6.57
CA GLY A 140 -8.44 -14.69 -5.37
C GLY A 140 -9.54 -13.62 -5.43
N THR A 141 -9.91 -13.07 -4.27
CA THR A 141 -11.02 -12.12 -4.12
C THR A 141 -10.55 -10.79 -3.50
N PRO A 142 -9.66 -10.02 -4.15
CA PRO A 142 -8.93 -8.90 -3.53
C PRO A 142 -9.80 -7.80 -2.89
N PHE A 143 -11.07 -7.66 -3.30
CA PHE A 143 -11.99 -6.68 -2.70
C PHE A 143 -12.76 -7.24 -1.49
N ASN A 144 -13.05 -8.54 -1.46
CA ASN A 144 -13.93 -9.18 -0.47
C ASN A 144 -13.32 -10.37 0.28
N GLY A 145 -12.04 -10.66 0.07
CA GLY A 145 -11.28 -11.71 0.75
C GLY A 145 -9.79 -11.59 0.42
N ASP A 146 -9.08 -12.71 0.47
CA ASP A 146 -7.65 -12.77 0.18
C ASP A 146 -7.43 -12.77 -1.34
N GLY A 147 -6.60 -11.85 -1.82
CA GLY A 147 -6.31 -11.76 -3.25
C GLY A 147 -5.18 -10.82 -3.64
N VAL A 148 -4.75 -10.97 -4.88
CA VAL A 148 -3.79 -10.11 -5.55
C VAL A 148 -4.44 -9.55 -6.79
N PHE A 149 -4.34 -8.24 -6.98
CA PHE A 149 -4.75 -7.55 -8.18
C PHE A 149 -3.51 -6.88 -8.79
N VAL A 150 -3.33 -7.03 -10.10
CA VAL A 150 -2.25 -6.38 -10.84
C VAL A 150 -2.85 -5.69 -12.05
N SER A 151 -2.43 -4.45 -12.28
CA SER A 151 -2.74 -3.67 -13.46
C SER A 151 -1.45 -3.18 -14.10
N ILE A 152 -1.31 -3.37 -15.41
CA ILE A 152 -0.23 -2.80 -16.21
C ILE A 152 -0.85 -1.96 -17.31
N SER A 153 -0.76 -0.65 -17.20
CA SER A 153 -1.44 0.28 -18.10
C SER A 153 -0.43 1.03 -18.98
N PRO A 154 -0.61 1.10 -20.31
CA PRO A 154 0.23 1.94 -21.15
C PRO A 154 -0.04 3.43 -20.85
N LEU A 155 1.03 4.19 -20.61
CA LEU A 155 1.02 5.65 -20.46
C LEU A 155 1.55 6.38 -21.71
N GLY A 156 2.03 5.62 -22.69
CA GLY A 156 2.62 6.08 -23.94
C GLY A 156 3.19 4.91 -24.73
N VAL A 157 3.98 5.18 -25.77
CA VAL A 157 4.50 4.14 -26.68
C VAL A 157 5.42 3.14 -25.97
N GLU A 158 6.24 3.60 -25.01
CA GLU A 158 7.24 2.78 -24.32
C GLU A 158 7.25 3.00 -22.81
N ARG A 159 6.10 3.42 -22.27
CA ARG A 159 5.93 3.70 -20.84
C ARG A 159 4.72 2.96 -20.34
N LEU A 160 4.91 2.15 -19.30
CA LEU A 160 3.84 1.44 -18.63
C LEU A 160 3.80 1.86 -17.16
N LEU A 161 2.59 1.97 -16.62
CA LEU A 161 2.34 2.05 -15.19
C LEU A 161 2.05 0.65 -14.68
N PHE A 162 2.87 0.15 -13.78
CA PHE A 162 2.59 -1.05 -13.02
C PHE A 162 1.93 -0.66 -11.71
N TYR A 163 0.86 -1.38 -11.36
CA TYR A 163 0.19 -1.28 -10.07
C TYR A 163 -0.18 -2.67 -9.57
N LEU A 164 0.09 -2.92 -8.30
CA LEU A 164 -0.22 -4.18 -7.62
C LEU A 164 -0.86 -3.87 -6.28
N ILE A 165 -1.91 -4.62 -5.96
CA ILE A 165 -2.55 -4.66 -4.65
C ILE A 165 -2.52 -6.11 -4.15
N VAL A 166 -2.00 -6.34 -2.95
CA VAL A 166 -2.25 -7.55 -2.17
C VAL A 166 -3.18 -7.17 -1.03
N SER A 167 -4.37 -7.73 -1.00
CA SER A 167 -5.42 -7.38 -0.03
C SER A 167 -5.98 -8.65 0.60
N GLY A 168 -6.41 -8.56 1.86
CA GLY A 168 -7.01 -9.68 2.55
C GLY A 168 -6.79 -9.62 4.06
N SER A 169 -6.77 -10.79 4.68
CA SER A 169 -6.38 -10.98 6.07
C SER A 169 -4.94 -10.53 6.32
N TRP A 170 -4.65 -10.07 7.54
CA TRP A 170 -3.30 -9.69 7.94
C TRP A 170 -2.26 -10.79 7.66
N ALA A 171 -2.57 -12.03 8.03
CA ALA A 171 -1.69 -13.18 7.80
C ALA A 171 -1.40 -13.41 6.31
N PHE A 172 -2.43 -13.30 5.46
CA PHE A 172 -2.27 -13.41 4.03
C PHE A 172 -1.32 -12.34 3.51
N VAL A 173 -1.60 -11.06 3.72
CA VAL A 173 -0.79 -9.96 3.16
C VAL A 173 0.63 -9.98 3.70
N ARG A 174 0.81 -10.16 5.02
CA ARG A 174 2.13 -10.23 5.66
C ARG A 174 3.00 -11.32 5.05
N SER A 175 2.44 -12.50 4.76
CA SER A 175 3.21 -13.61 4.18
C SER A 175 3.76 -13.32 2.78
N ARG A 176 3.19 -12.34 2.05
CA ARG A 176 3.65 -11.93 0.71
C ARG A 176 4.76 -10.86 0.73
N LEU A 177 5.02 -10.21 1.88
CA LEU A 177 6.05 -9.16 1.98
C LEU A 177 7.47 -9.64 1.64
N ASN A 178 7.74 -10.93 1.77
CA ASN A 178 9.07 -11.48 1.57
C ASN A 178 9.36 -11.90 0.13
N ASN A 179 8.33 -12.19 -0.67
CA ASN A 179 8.48 -12.68 -2.04
C ASN A 179 7.79 -11.80 -3.09
N ILE A 180 7.23 -10.64 -2.71
CA ILE A 180 6.47 -9.80 -3.64
C ILE A 180 7.29 -9.34 -4.85
N TYR A 181 8.59 -9.09 -4.67
CA TYR A 181 9.46 -8.71 -5.79
C TYR A 181 9.75 -9.86 -6.74
N ASP A 182 9.75 -11.10 -6.28
CA ASP A 182 9.88 -12.26 -7.16
C ASP A 182 8.63 -12.39 -8.04
N ILE A 183 7.44 -12.21 -7.43
CA ILE A 183 6.16 -12.20 -8.15
C ILE A 183 6.15 -11.09 -9.19
N ILE A 184 6.51 -9.86 -8.82
CA ILE A 184 6.60 -8.72 -9.74
C ILE A 184 7.59 -9.02 -10.87
N SER A 185 8.77 -9.53 -10.54
CA SER A 185 9.82 -9.81 -11.54
C SER A 185 9.38 -10.87 -12.54
N GLN A 186 8.71 -11.92 -12.09
CA GLN A 186 8.15 -12.95 -12.97
C GLN A 186 7.06 -12.38 -13.87
N LEU A 187 6.11 -11.62 -13.32
CA LEU A 187 5.05 -10.98 -14.09
C LEU A 187 5.60 -10.05 -15.17
N LEU A 188 6.59 -9.23 -14.84
CA LEU A 188 7.19 -8.31 -15.81
C LEU A 188 7.92 -9.04 -16.94
N LYS A 189 8.63 -10.13 -16.63
CA LYS A 189 9.30 -10.96 -17.66
C LYS A 189 8.32 -11.55 -18.67
N GLU A 190 7.17 -12.01 -18.18
CA GLU A 190 6.14 -12.65 -19.01
C GLU A 190 5.33 -11.62 -19.82
N LEU A 191 5.08 -10.44 -19.27
CA LEU A 191 4.10 -9.49 -19.81
C LEU A 191 4.72 -8.32 -20.58
N VAL A 192 6.00 -8.02 -20.34
CA VAL A 192 6.70 -6.85 -20.89
C VAL A 192 7.89 -7.29 -21.74
N THR A 193 8.12 -6.56 -22.83
CA THR A 193 9.31 -6.61 -23.70
C THR A 193 10.02 -5.27 -23.72
#